data_AF-A0A1M4VPX5-F1
#
_entry.id   AF-A0A1M4VPX5-F1
#
_cell.length_a   1.000
_cell.length_b   1.000
_cell.length_c   1.000
_cell.angle_alpha   90.00
_cell.angle_beta   90.00
_cell.angle_gamma   90.00
#
_symmetry.space_group_name_H-M   'P 1'
#
loop_
_entity.id
_entity.type
_entity.pdbx_description
1 polymer ?
#
loop_
_entity_poly.entity_id
_entity_poly.type
_entity_poly.pdbx_seq_one_letter_code
_entity_poly.pdbx_strand_id
1 'polypeptide(L)'
;MTYIYITIMTLISSSWDRWMGDILFFSFPIAFLIVQYLFKDKMYFFSLLYSIIYFASKYDIGLMTIIFFIINVISFHLFEFLEKSYLRSLFSASIPLIFLAFINKNFYVLVISYILLSITHFIIVGRIDKNERITI
;
A
#
# COMPACT_ATOMS: atom_id res chain seq x y z
N MET A 1 -4.94 -2.78 19.91
CA MET A 1 -5.11 -1.47 19.24
C MET A 1 -4.51 -1.43 17.84
N THR A 2 -3.26 -1.85 17.63
CA THR A 2 -2.61 -1.83 16.30
C THR A 2 -3.34 -2.63 15.21
N TYR A 3 -3.80 -3.85 15.50
CA TYR A 3 -4.57 -4.66 14.54
C TYR A 3 -5.90 -3.99 14.15
N ILE A 4 -6.58 -3.36 15.11
CA ILE A 4 -7.83 -2.62 14.87
C ILE A 4 -7.55 -1.42 13.96
N TYR A 5 -6.49 -0.66 14.25
CA TYR A 5 -6.07 0.47 13.43
C TYR A 5 -5.78 0.05 11.97
N ILE A 6 -4.96 -1.00 11.78
CA ILE A 6 -4.65 -1.52 10.45
C ILE A 6 -5.93 -2.02 9.76
N THR A 7 -6.82 -2.68 10.49
CA THR A 7 -8.09 -3.17 9.95
C THR A 7 -8.95 -2.02 9.43
N ILE A 8 -9.14 -0.99 10.22
CA ILE A 8 -9.93 0.20 9.84
C ILE A 8 -9.29 0.90 8.64
N MET A 9 -7.99 1.14 8.67
CA MET A 9 -7.28 1.80 7.57
C MET A 9 -7.37 0.97 6.28
N THR A 10 -7.23 -0.34 6.39
CA THR A 10 -7.35 -1.27 5.25
C THR A 10 -8.75 -1.22 4.67
N LEU A 11 -9.79 -1.30 5.50
CA LEU A 11 -11.19 -1.21 5.09
C LEU A 11 -11.48 0.10 4.35
N ILE A 12 -11.01 1.23 4.88
CA ILE A 12 -11.18 2.54 4.25
C ILE A 12 -10.47 2.56 2.89
N SER A 13 -9.20 2.14 2.86
CA SER A 13 -8.39 2.18 1.65
C SER A 13 -8.92 1.26 0.55
N SER A 14 -9.25 0.01 0.88
CA SER A 14 -9.80 -0.93 -0.09
C SER A 14 -11.18 -0.51 -0.60
N SER A 15 -12.02 0.05 0.28
CA SER A 15 -13.36 0.55 -0.11
C SER A 15 -13.27 1.79 -1.00
N TRP A 16 -12.32 2.69 -0.70
CA TRP A 16 -12.03 3.85 -1.54
C TRP A 16 -11.51 3.41 -2.91
N ASP A 17 -10.55 2.50 -2.94
CA ASP A 17 -9.92 2.04 -4.19
C ASP A 17 -10.88 1.28 -5.09
N ARG A 18 -11.88 0.62 -4.49
CA ARG A 18 -13.00 0.05 -5.25
C ARG A 18 -13.80 1.13 -5.98
N TRP A 19 -14.12 2.24 -5.30
CA TRP A 19 -15.01 3.27 -5.82
C TRP A 19 -14.30 4.29 -6.70
N MET A 20 -13.08 4.69 -6.32
CA MET A 20 -12.31 5.78 -6.91
C MET A 20 -11.06 5.31 -7.65
N GLY A 21 -10.61 4.07 -7.44
CA GLY A 21 -9.42 3.53 -8.10
C GLY A 21 -9.57 3.40 -9.62
N ASP A 22 -10.81 3.40 -10.13
CA ASP A 22 -11.08 3.40 -11.58
C ASP A 22 -11.26 4.80 -12.15
N ILE A 23 -11.27 5.84 -11.31
CA ILE A 23 -11.70 7.19 -11.71
C ILE A 23 -10.62 8.23 -11.39
N LEU A 24 -9.89 8.08 -10.28
CA LEU A 24 -9.02 9.13 -9.75
C LEU A 24 -7.65 8.59 -9.33
N PHE A 25 -7.57 7.81 -8.26
CA PHE A 25 -6.32 7.29 -7.72
C PHE A 25 -6.54 6.08 -6.80
N PHE A 26 -5.49 5.28 -6.58
CA PHE A 26 -5.44 4.29 -5.52
C PHE A 26 -4.86 4.90 -4.25
N SER A 27 -5.59 4.75 -3.14
CA SER A 27 -5.16 5.02 -1.78
C SER A 27 -4.28 3.90 -1.20
N PHE A 28 -4.28 2.70 -1.81
CA PHE A 28 -3.39 1.59 -1.47
C PHE A 28 -1.96 2.00 -1.13
N PRO A 29 -1.22 2.77 -1.97
CA PRO A 29 0.16 3.12 -1.67
C PRO A 29 0.28 3.93 -0.37
N ILE A 30 -0.74 4.70 0.02
CA ILE A 30 -0.74 5.43 1.30
C ILE A 30 -0.76 4.43 2.46
N ALA A 31 -1.75 3.53 2.48
CA ALA A 31 -1.89 2.53 3.52
C ALA A 31 -0.68 1.56 3.55
N PHE A 32 -0.20 1.17 2.38
CA PHE A 32 0.98 0.33 2.22
C PHE A 32 2.21 0.97 2.85
N LEU A 33 2.51 2.24 2.57
CA LEU A 33 3.67 2.93 3.16
C LEU A 33 3.52 3.09 4.68
N ILE A 34 2.32 3.40 5.17
CA ILE A 34 2.05 3.48 6.62
C ILE A 34 2.40 2.15 7.30
N VAL A 35 1.93 1.03 6.76
CA VAL A 35 2.24 -0.30 7.32
C VAL A 35 3.72 -0.64 7.14
N GLN A 36 4.30 -0.39 5.97
CA GLN A 36 5.70 -0.69 5.67
C GLN A 36 6.66 -0.01 6.65
N TYR A 37 6.40 1.25 6.99
CA TYR A 37 7.30 2.05 7.84
C TYR A 37 6.97 1.97 9.33
N LEU A 38 5.70 1.93 9.72
CA LEU A 38 5.30 2.03 11.14
C LEU A 38 4.89 0.69 11.75
N PHE A 39 4.46 -0.28 10.94
CA PHE A 39 3.90 -1.56 11.40
C PHE A 39 4.43 -2.72 10.56
N LYS A 40 5.74 -2.73 10.31
CA LYS A 40 6.43 -3.66 9.40
C LYS A 40 6.09 -5.12 9.67
N ASP A 41 5.97 -5.51 10.94
CA ASP A 41 5.61 -6.86 11.39
C ASP A 41 4.19 -7.28 11.01
N LYS A 42 3.32 -6.32 10.67
CA LYS A 42 1.92 -6.54 10.27
C LYS A 42 1.71 -6.53 8.76
N MET A 43 2.79 -6.46 7.96
CA MET A 43 2.69 -6.39 6.50
C MET A 43 1.92 -7.56 5.89
N TYR A 44 2.12 -8.78 6.39
CA TYR A 44 1.36 -9.96 5.95
C TYR A 44 -0.14 -9.84 6.26
N PHE A 45 -0.48 -9.36 7.45
CA PHE A 45 -1.86 -9.16 7.85
C PHE A 45 -2.55 -8.09 6.99
N PHE A 46 -1.89 -6.94 6.79
CA PHE A 46 -2.35 -5.90 5.89
C PHE A 46 -2.54 -6.42 4.46
N SER A 47 -1.53 -7.11 3.92
CA SER A 47 -1.59 -7.62 2.55
C SER A 47 -2.75 -8.59 2.38
N LEU A 48 -2.93 -9.54 3.31
CA LEU A 48 -4.02 -10.50 3.26
C LEU A 48 -5.38 -9.79 3.33
N LEU A 49 -5.53 -8.90 4.30
CA LEU A 49 -6.79 -8.21 4.54
C LEU A 49 -7.17 -7.30 3.37
N TYR A 50 -6.23 -6.51 2.86
CA TYR A 50 -6.45 -5.65 1.70
C TYR A 50 -6.84 -6.50 0.49
N SER A 51 -6.09 -7.57 0.22
CA SER A 51 -6.36 -8.48 -0.90
C SER A 51 -7.78 -9.05 -0.82
N ILE A 52 -8.18 -9.58 0.34
CA ILE A 52 -9.51 -10.16 0.50
C ILE A 52 -10.58 -9.09 0.28
N ILE A 53 -10.50 -7.96 0.97
CA ILE A 53 -11.59 -6.95 0.93
C ILE A 53 -11.69 -6.31 -0.46
N TYR A 54 -10.55 -5.91 -1.04
CA TYR A 54 -10.53 -5.27 -2.35
C TYR A 54 -11.12 -6.20 -3.43
N PHE A 55 -10.62 -7.44 -3.51
CA PHE A 55 -11.07 -8.35 -4.56
C PHE A 55 -12.47 -8.91 -4.29
N ALA A 56 -12.85 -9.24 -3.05
CA ALA A 56 -14.19 -9.74 -2.73
C ALA A 56 -15.33 -8.79 -3.13
N SER A 57 -15.03 -7.49 -3.15
CA SER A 57 -16.03 -6.47 -3.43
C SER A 57 -16.16 -6.11 -4.92
N LYS A 58 -15.24 -6.59 -5.77
CA LYS A 58 -15.11 -6.15 -7.16
C LYS A 58 -14.95 -7.30 -8.17
N TYR A 59 -14.45 -8.44 -7.73
CA TYR A 59 -14.14 -9.62 -8.53
C TYR A 59 -14.55 -10.88 -7.76
N ASP A 60 -14.58 -12.03 -8.43
CA ASP A 60 -14.69 -13.30 -7.72
C ASP A 60 -13.40 -13.55 -6.91
N ILE A 61 -13.58 -13.81 -5.60
CA ILE A 61 -12.47 -14.19 -4.72
C ILE A 61 -11.88 -15.47 -5.27
N GLY A 62 -10.59 -15.42 -5.63
CA GLY A 62 -9.94 -16.52 -6.32
C GLY A 62 -8.50 -16.20 -6.64
N LEU A 63 -8.08 -16.53 -7.86
CA LEU A 63 -6.68 -16.44 -8.26
C LEU A 63 -6.12 -15.01 -8.16
N MET A 64 -6.91 -13.98 -8.49
CA MET A 64 -6.46 -12.58 -8.45
C MET A 64 -6.11 -12.13 -7.03
N THR A 65 -6.88 -12.54 -6.03
CA THR A 65 -6.61 -12.27 -4.61
C THR A 65 -5.28 -12.88 -4.19
N ILE A 66 -5.04 -14.14 -4.58
CA ILE A 66 -3.80 -14.86 -4.26
C ILE A 66 -2.60 -14.20 -4.95
N ILE A 67 -2.73 -13.90 -6.24
CA ILE A 67 -1.67 -13.24 -7.01
C ILE A 67 -1.33 -11.88 -6.40
N PHE A 68 -2.32 -11.04 -6.11
CA PHE A 68 -2.06 -9.72 -5.53
C PHE A 68 -1.40 -9.83 -4.15
N PHE A 69 -1.86 -10.74 -3.30
CA PHE A 69 -1.25 -10.99 -2.00
C PHE A 69 0.23 -11.35 -2.13
N ILE A 70 0.55 -12.30 -3.02
CA ILE A 70 1.93 -12.75 -3.28
C ILE A 70 2.77 -11.59 -3.82
N ILE A 71 2.28 -10.88 -4.85
CA ILE A 71 2.98 -9.73 -5.44
C ILE A 71 3.29 -8.69 -4.37
N ASN A 72 2.32 -8.35 -3.53
CA ASN A 72 2.47 -7.33 -2.50
C ASN A 72 3.52 -7.72 -1.46
N VAL A 73 3.49 -8.98 -0.98
CA VAL A 73 4.46 -9.51 -0.02
C VAL A 73 5.86 -9.61 -0.61
N ILE A 74 5.99 -10.14 -1.84
CA ILE A 74 7.29 -10.24 -2.52
C ILE A 74 7.87 -8.85 -2.75
N SER A 75 7.06 -7.91 -3.23
CA SER A 75 7.49 -6.53 -3.48
C SER A 75 8.01 -5.85 -2.21
N PHE A 76 7.37 -6.09 -1.07
CA PHE A 76 7.83 -5.58 0.22
C PHE A 76 9.22 -6.11 0.61
N HIS A 77 9.45 -7.42 0.45
CA HIS A 77 10.73 -8.06 0.82
C HIS A 77 11.84 -7.77 -0.19
N LEU A 78 11.52 -7.75 -1.48
CA LEU A 78 12.49 -7.56 -2.56
C LEU A 78 13.27 -6.24 -2.38
N PHE A 79 12.59 -5.19 -1.90
CA PHE A 79 13.18 -3.86 -1.72
C PHE A 79 13.43 -3.50 -0.25
N GLU A 80 13.39 -4.48 0.66
CA GLU A 80 13.60 -4.23 2.08
C GLU A 80 14.96 -3.60 2.37
N PHE A 81 15.99 -4.00 1.62
CA PHE A 81 17.38 -3.53 1.73
C PHE A 81 17.57 -2.03 1.47
N LEU A 82 16.63 -1.37 0.79
CA LEU A 82 16.67 0.06 0.48
C LEU A 82 16.15 0.91 1.65
N GLU A 83 16.50 0.54 2.89
CA GLU A 83 15.90 1.05 4.14
C GLU A 83 15.62 2.55 4.14
N LYS A 84 14.38 2.89 4.54
CA LYS A 84 13.82 4.25 4.62
C LYS A 84 13.92 5.12 3.37
N SER A 85 14.51 4.67 2.27
CA SER A 85 14.70 5.49 1.06
C SER A 85 13.41 5.71 0.26
N TYR A 86 13.37 6.79 -0.49
CA TYR A 86 12.29 7.05 -1.45
C TYR A 86 12.21 5.96 -2.53
N LEU A 87 13.37 5.45 -2.98
CA LEU A 87 13.43 4.37 -3.97
C LEU A 87 12.76 3.09 -3.48
N ARG A 88 12.91 2.74 -2.19
CA ARG A 88 12.15 1.63 -1.59
C ARG A 88 10.66 1.85 -1.72
N SER A 89 10.18 3.02 -1.30
CA SER A 89 8.75 3.35 -1.32
C SER A 89 8.19 3.28 -2.73
N LEU A 90 8.91 3.86 -3.69
CA LEU A 90 8.56 3.84 -5.10
C LEU A 90 8.46 2.41 -5.62
N PHE A 91 9.56 1.65 -5.58
CA PHE A 91 9.58 0.32 -6.19
C PHE A 91 8.67 -0.69 -5.48
N SER A 92 8.65 -0.70 -4.15
CA SER A 92 7.85 -1.67 -3.38
C SER A 92 6.34 -1.45 -3.52
N ALA A 93 5.88 -0.22 -3.71
CA ALA A 93 4.48 0.05 -3.98
C ALA A 93 4.16 -0.02 -5.49
N SER A 94 5.10 0.31 -6.39
CA SER A 94 4.88 0.29 -7.84
C SER A 94 4.40 -1.06 -8.36
N ILE A 95 4.98 -2.18 -7.91
CA ILE A 95 4.62 -3.51 -8.43
C ILE A 95 3.12 -3.83 -8.16
N PRO A 96 2.64 -3.81 -6.90
CA PRO A 96 1.21 -3.99 -6.63
C PRO A 96 0.33 -2.90 -7.26
N LEU A 97 0.80 -1.66 -7.34
CA LEU A 97 0.04 -0.55 -7.95
C LEU A 97 -0.20 -0.77 -9.46
N ILE A 98 0.84 -1.19 -10.19
CA ILE A 98 0.75 -1.52 -11.62
C ILE A 98 -0.19 -2.70 -11.82
N PHE A 99 -0.15 -3.69 -10.94
CA PHE A 99 -1.10 -4.80 -10.99
C PHE A 99 -2.55 -4.30 -10.85
N LEU A 100 -2.83 -3.44 -9.87
CA LEU A 100 -4.15 -2.83 -9.69
C LEU A 100 -4.57 -2.00 -10.93
N ALA A 101 -3.69 -1.19 -11.49
CA ALA A 101 -4.00 -0.43 -12.70
C ALA A 101 -4.28 -1.34 -13.91
N PHE A 102 -3.52 -2.43 -14.05
CA PHE A 102 -3.68 -3.40 -15.12
C PHE A 102 -5.05 -4.11 -15.06
N ILE A 103 -5.44 -4.63 -13.89
CA ILE A 103 -6.74 -5.31 -13.75
C ILE A 103 -7.93 -4.38 -13.95
N ASN A 104 -7.77 -3.10 -13.60
CA ASN A 104 -8.78 -2.06 -13.79
C ASN A 104 -8.73 -1.42 -15.18
N LYS A 105 -7.75 -1.81 -16.01
CA LYS A 105 -7.49 -1.23 -17.34
C LYS A 105 -7.36 0.29 -17.30
N ASN A 106 -6.86 0.83 -16.19
CA ASN A 106 -6.77 2.25 -15.97
C ASN A 106 -5.38 2.67 -15.47
N PHE A 107 -4.55 3.10 -16.42
CA PHE A 107 -3.17 3.49 -16.15
C PHE A 107 -3.01 4.98 -15.80
N TYR A 108 -3.97 5.86 -16.12
CA TYR A 108 -3.83 7.29 -15.78
C TYR A 108 -3.87 7.50 -14.26
N VAL A 109 -4.61 6.65 -13.55
CA VAL A 109 -4.72 6.60 -12.09
C VAL A 109 -3.36 6.41 -11.41
N LEU A 110 -2.39 5.77 -12.10
CA LEU A 110 -1.03 5.59 -11.58
C LEU A 110 -0.32 6.92 -11.34
N VAL A 111 -0.50 7.92 -12.20
CA VAL A 111 0.20 9.21 -12.09
C VAL A 111 -0.16 9.89 -10.77
N ILE A 112 -1.47 10.00 -10.48
CA ILE A 112 -1.96 10.61 -9.24
C ILE A 112 -1.56 9.76 -8.02
N SER A 113 -1.63 8.42 -8.16
CA SER A 113 -1.22 7.50 -7.10
C SER A 113 0.28 7.63 -6.75
N TYR A 114 1.15 7.87 -7.73
CA TYR A 114 2.58 8.12 -7.50
C TYR A 114 2.85 9.48 -6.84
N ILE A 115 2.06 10.51 -7.17
CA ILE A 115 2.13 11.80 -6.47
C ILE A 115 1.77 11.59 -4.99
N LEU A 116 0.69 10.87 -4.71
CA LEU A 116 0.26 10.57 -3.33
C LEU A 116 1.28 9.72 -2.58
N LEU A 117 1.88 8.72 -3.24
CA LEU A 117 2.97 7.92 -2.70
C LEU A 117 4.14 8.83 -2.29
N SER A 118 4.52 9.76 -3.15
CA SER A 118 5.63 10.69 -2.90
C SER A 118 5.36 11.57 -1.68
N ILE A 119 4.18 12.21 -1.65
CA ILE A 119 3.75 13.04 -0.51
C ILE A 119 3.76 12.21 0.78
N THR A 120 3.17 11.01 0.74
CA THR A 120 3.07 10.12 1.91
C THR A 120 4.45 9.73 2.43
N HIS A 121 5.36 9.35 1.53
CA HIS A 121 6.74 8.99 1.89
C HIS A 121 7.42 10.13 2.68
N PHE A 122 7.41 11.34 2.13
CA PHE A 122 8.07 12.49 2.76
C PHE A 122 7.43 12.87 4.10
N ILE A 123 6.11 12.74 4.24
CA ILE A 123 5.42 12.96 5.53
C ILE A 123 5.85 11.91 6.57
N ILE A 124 5.89 10.64 6.19
CA ILE A 124 6.24 9.54 7.10
C ILE A 124 7.70 9.66 7.53
N VAL A 125 8.63 9.74 6.59
CA VAL A 125 10.07 9.85 6.89
C VAL A 125 10.35 11.14 7.69
N GLY A 126 9.77 12.27 7.28
CA GLY A 126 9.92 13.54 8.00
C GLY A 126 9.34 13.56 9.41
N ARG A 127 8.42 12.63 9.76
CA ARG A 127 7.93 12.42 11.13
C ARG A 127 8.79 11.43 11.92
N ILE A 128 9.22 10.34 11.28
CA ILE A 128 10.08 9.32 11.92
C ILE A 128 11.40 9.96 12.36
N ASP A 129 12.05 10.74 11.48
CA ASP A 129 13.32 11.40 11.80
C ASP A 129 13.20 12.46 12.91
N LYS A 130 12.00 13.04 13.11
CA LYS A 130 11.75 13.97 14.22
C LYS A 130 11.57 13.25 15.54
N ASN A 131 10.91 12.09 15.57
CA ASN A 131 10.74 11.31 16.80
C ASN A 131 12.03 10.62 17.24
N GLU A 132 12.91 10.24 16.31
CA GLU A 132 14.25 9.71 16.64
C GLU A 132 15.17 10.77 17.26
N ARG A 133 14.95 12.07 17.00
CA ARG A 133 15.71 13.18 17.62
C ARG A 133 15.27 13.54 19.04
N ILE A 134 14.13 13.03 19.53
CA ILE A 134 13.61 13.36 20.87
C ILE A 134 14.14 12.38 21.94
N THR A 135 14.91 11.36 21.55
CA THR A 135 15.60 10.44 22.45
C THR A 135 17.10 10.71 22.51
N ILE A 136 17.50 11.88 23.00
CA ILE A 136 18.86 12.15 23.50
C ILE A 136 18.75 12.86 24.84
#